data_AF-A0A354CMJ9-F1
#
_entry.id   AF-A0A354CMJ9-F1
#
_cell.length_a   1.000
_cell.length_b   1.000
_cell.length_c   1.000
_cell.angle_alpha   90.00
_cell.angle_beta   90.00
_cell.angle_gamma   90.00
#
_symmetry.space_group_name_H-M   'P 1'
#
loop_
_entity.id
_entity.type
_entity.pdbx_description
1 polymer ?
#
loop_
_entity_poly.entity_id
_entity_poly.type
_entity_poly.pdbx_seq_one_letter_code
_entity_poly.pdbx_strand_id
1 'polypeptide(L)'
;MYLRGDIEGAEILSLKAMYVADSRNQISVFLAANLILTRISLFTGDALSFAGRMEFFGKKAAQAGNQEHMYSRMIELCRGYMYALIGSKDRIPSWLKDDRTIENNSNFITLAFANIVYGRFLLLDEQYHHMQAVSGQFIGIAEAASYTVSKIYTYIYIAISNFKTGNEQKAVYFLDIAVGLSYSDMICMPFVENYSMLEPIFNMMHFSSEKTPFIKNIKKMNRNYDRSVRAIAKSYDESSNYGLTARESDVAKLAARRLSNKEIADVLCIAESTVKSTMKLVFRKLGINARAELEKYF
;
A
#
# COMPACT_ATOMS: atom_id res chain seq x y z
N MET A 1 15.71 3.80 11.53
CA MET A 1 15.66 5.24 11.17
C MET A 1 14.29 5.62 10.64
N TYR A 2 13.85 5.11 9.47
CA TYR A 2 12.56 5.50 8.88
C TYR A 2 11.38 5.38 9.85
N LEU A 3 11.23 4.24 10.53
CA LEU A 3 10.14 4.00 11.49
C LEU A 3 10.09 5.01 12.64
N ARG A 4 11.22 5.67 12.95
CA ARG A 4 11.35 6.71 13.98
C ARG A 4 11.10 8.13 13.45
N GLY A 5 10.86 8.25 12.15
CA GLY A 5 10.68 9.52 11.46
C GLY A 5 11.97 10.24 11.07
N ASP A 6 13.12 9.58 11.22
CA ASP A 6 14.39 10.04 10.66
C ASP A 6 14.43 9.71 9.17
N ILE A 7 13.91 10.63 8.36
CA ILE A 7 13.76 10.47 6.90
C ILE A 7 15.10 10.60 6.20
N GLU A 8 15.90 11.62 6.54
CA GLU A 8 17.19 11.89 5.92
C GLU A 8 18.19 10.77 6.20
N GLY A 9 18.33 10.34 7.45
CA GLY A 9 19.20 9.22 7.82
C GLY A 9 18.77 7.92 7.15
N ALA A 10 17.46 7.67 7.07
CA ALA A 10 16.93 6.51 6.36
C ALA A 10 17.22 6.55 4.86
N GLU A 11 17.11 7.71 4.22
CA GLU A 11 17.39 7.89 2.79
C GLU A 11 18.85 7.58 2.47
N ILE A 12 19.77 8.22 3.20
CA ILE A 12 21.22 8.05 3.00
C ILE A 12 21.63 6.58 3.15
N LEU A 13 21.18 5.92 4.23
CA LEU A 13 21.51 4.51 4.46
C LEU A 13 20.84 3.58 3.44
N SER A 14 19.62 3.87 3.01
CA SER A 14 18.92 3.05 2.02
C SER A 14 19.56 3.17 0.64
N LEU A 15 19.97 4.38 0.22
CA LEU A 15 20.73 4.57 -1.03
C LEU A 15 22.06 3.81 -1.00
N LYS A 16 22.81 3.89 0.12
CA LYS A 16 24.06 3.13 0.31
C LYS A 16 23.81 1.61 0.24
N ALA A 17 22.81 1.12 0.97
CA ALA A 17 22.45 -0.30 0.98
C ALA A 17 22.04 -0.79 -0.43
N MET A 18 21.25 0.01 -1.14
CA MET A 18 20.81 -0.28 -2.50
C MET A 18 22.00 -0.40 -3.47
N TYR A 19 22.95 0.55 -3.42
CA TYR A 19 24.15 0.53 -4.27
C TYR A 19 25.04 -0.70 -3.99
N VAL A 20 25.30 -0.99 -2.72
CA VAL A 20 26.12 -2.15 -2.32
C VAL A 20 25.44 -3.46 -2.69
N ALA A 21 24.14 -3.59 -2.43
CA ALA A 21 23.36 -4.78 -2.73
C ALA A 21 23.31 -5.06 -4.24
N ASP A 22 23.17 -4.03 -5.06
CA ASP A 22 23.16 -4.16 -6.52
C ASP A 22 24.50 -4.70 -7.04
N SER A 23 25.62 -4.15 -6.57
CA SER A 23 26.97 -4.60 -6.96
C SER A 23 27.29 -6.06 -6.57
N ARG A 24 26.51 -6.65 -5.65
CA ARG A 24 26.71 -7.99 -5.09
C ARG A 24 25.57 -8.95 -5.39
N ASN A 25 24.63 -8.58 -6.26
CA ASN A 25 23.44 -9.37 -6.61
C ASN A 25 22.58 -9.79 -5.39
N GLN A 26 22.51 -8.96 -4.34
CA GLN A 26 21.69 -9.21 -3.15
C GLN A 26 20.28 -8.64 -3.34
N ILE A 27 19.43 -9.36 -4.08
CA ILE A 27 18.11 -8.88 -4.50
C ILE A 27 17.19 -8.56 -3.31
N SER A 28 17.15 -9.38 -2.26
CA SER A 28 16.29 -9.13 -1.09
C SER A 28 16.64 -7.84 -0.34
N VAL A 29 17.93 -7.57 -0.14
CA VAL A 29 18.44 -6.33 0.48
C VAL A 29 18.12 -5.13 -0.39
N PHE A 30 18.32 -5.28 -1.71
CA PHE A 30 17.97 -4.26 -2.69
C PHE A 30 16.47 -3.92 -2.60
N LEU A 31 15.59 -4.92 -2.60
CA LEU A 31 14.13 -4.74 -2.52
C LEU A 31 13.72 -4.03 -1.21
N ALA A 32 14.33 -4.40 -0.08
CA ALA A 32 14.08 -3.76 1.20
C ALA A 32 14.50 -2.28 1.20
N ALA A 33 15.67 -1.96 0.64
CA ALA A 33 16.13 -0.58 0.50
C ALA A 33 15.22 0.23 -0.44
N ASN A 34 14.83 -0.34 -1.59
CA ASN A 34 13.89 0.31 -2.50
C ASN A 34 12.52 0.54 -1.85
N LEU A 35 12.03 -0.39 -1.03
CA LEU A 35 10.79 -0.22 -0.28
C LEU A 35 10.86 0.98 0.66
N ILE A 36 11.93 1.11 1.44
CA ILE A 36 12.12 2.26 2.32
C ILE A 36 12.17 3.56 1.51
N LEU A 37 12.93 3.59 0.41
CA LEU A 37 13.01 4.78 -0.43
C LEU A 37 11.68 5.13 -1.11
N THR A 38 10.86 4.14 -1.47
CA THR A 38 9.51 4.36 -2.01
C THR A 38 8.60 4.97 -0.95
N ARG A 39 8.70 4.51 0.30
CA ARG A 39 7.99 5.10 1.45
C ARG A 39 8.48 6.52 1.78
N ILE A 40 9.76 6.82 1.53
CA ILE A 40 10.30 8.18 1.65
C ILE A 40 9.73 9.08 0.57
N SER A 41 9.70 8.64 -0.70
CA SER A 41 9.03 9.39 -1.78
C SER A 41 7.56 9.65 -1.45
N LEU A 42 6.87 8.66 -0.85
CA LEU A 42 5.50 8.84 -0.36
C LEU A 42 5.41 9.89 0.74
N PHE A 43 6.35 9.91 1.68
CA PHE A 43 6.41 10.88 2.77
C PHE A 43 6.67 12.31 2.26
N THR A 44 7.60 12.47 1.32
CA THR A 44 8.01 13.77 0.77
C THR A 44 7.07 14.30 -0.31
N GLY A 45 6.18 13.46 -0.86
CA GLY A 45 5.28 13.83 -1.95
C GLY A 45 5.94 13.82 -3.33
N ASP A 46 7.11 13.21 -3.46
CA ASP A 46 7.82 13.06 -4.73
C ASP A 46 7.20 11.95 -5.59
N ALA A 47 6.21 12.33 -6.40
CA ALA A 47 5.47 11.42 -7.27
C ALA A 47 6.34 10.78 -8.36
N LEU A 48 7.34 11.50 -8.89
CA LEU A 48 8.22 11.00 -9.94
C LEU A 48 9.11 9.88 -9.40
N SER A 49 9.77 10.12 -8.26
CA SER A 49 10.58 9.10 -7.59
C SER A 49 9.72 7.92 -7.13
N PHE A 50 8.51 8.16 -6.62
CA PHE A 50 7.57 7.09 -6.26
C PHE A 50 7.27 6.20 -7.46
N ALA A 51 6.87 6.79 -8.60
CA ALA A 51 6.52 6.04 -9.80
C ALA A 51 7.71 5.24 -10.35
N GLY A 52 8.90 5.87 -10.44
CA GLY A 52 10.12 5.20 -10.90
C GLY A 52 10.52 4.03 -9.99
N ARG A 53 10.41 4.18 -8.67
CA ARG A 53 10.71 3.10 -7.71
C ARG A 53 9.70 1.96 -7.76
N MET A 54 8.43 2.28 -8.02
CA MET A 54 7.38 1.28 -8.22
C MET A 54 7.63 0.44 -9.49
N GLU A 55 8.11 1.07 -10.57
CA GLU A 55 8.54 0.36 -11.78
C GLU A 55 9.80 -0.48 -11.52
N PHE A 56 10.72 0.02 -10.70
CA PHE A 56 11.98 -0.64 -10.40
C PHE A 56 11.82 -1.99 -9.70
N PHE A 57 10.76 -2.15 -8.89
CA PHE A 57 10.38 -3.46 -8.36
C PHE A 57 10.19 -4.50 -9.47
N GLY A 58 9.55 -4.13 -10.59
CA GLY A 58 9.31 -5.04 -11.72
C GLY A 58 10.58 -5.36 -12.52
N LYS A 59 11.42 -4.36 -12.78
CA LYS A 59 12.66 -4.55 -13.57
C LYS A 59 13.64 -5.53 -12.89
N LYS A 60 13.71 -5.53 -11.57
CA LYS A 60 14.57 -6.45 -10.82
C LYS A 60 14.05 -7.90 -10.79
N ALA A 61 12.74 -8.12 -10.91
CA ALA A 61 12.16 -9.47 -11.01
C ALA A 61 12.73 -10.25 -12.20
N ALA A 62 12.81 -9.58 -13.36
CA ALA A 62 13.29 -10.16 -14.62
C ALA A 62 14.77 -10.57 -14.58
N GLN A 63 15.54 -10.09 -13.59
CA GLN A 63 16.96 -10.41 -13.42
C GLN A 63 17.21 -11.60 -12.48
N ALA A 64 16.17 -12.17 -11.87
CA ALA A 64 16.29 -13.16 -10.81
C ALA A 64 16.51 -14.62 -11.28
N GLY A 65 16.42 -14.90 -12.58
CA GLY A 65 16.63 -16.24 -13.15
C GLY A 65 15.84 -17.33 -12.41
N ASN A 66 16.49 -18.41 -11.98
CA ASN A 66 15.84 -19.56 -11.32
C ASN A 66 15.20 -19.26 -9.95
N GLN A 67 15.43 -18.08 -9.34
CA GLN A 67 14.77 -17.67 -8.08
C GLN A 67 13.61 -16.69 -8.30
N GLU A 68 13.19 -16.50 -9.56
CA GLU A 68 12.12 -15.59 -9.96
C GLU A 68 10.85 -15.74 -9.11
N HIS A 69 10.43 -16.97 -8.79
CA HIS A 69 9.21 -17.20 -8.01
C HIS A 69 9.26 -16.60 -6.59
N MET A 70 10.38 -16.75 -5.87
CA MET A 70 10.52 -16.21 -4.50
C MET A 70 10.56 -14.68 -4.51
N TYR A 71 11.34 -14.08 -5.42
CA TYR A 71 11.45 -12.63 -5.51
C TYR A 71 10.18 -11.99 -6.07
N SER A 72 9.47 -12.68 -6.96
CA SER A 72 8.16 -12.25 -7.47
C SER A 72 7.16 -12.05 -6.33
N ARG A 73 7.06 -13.00 -5.38
CA ARG A 73 6.20 -12.83 -4.20
C ARG A 73 6.62 -11.67 -3.31
N MET A 74 7.93 -11.49 -3.08
CA MET A 74 8.44 -10.36 -2.30
C MET A 74 8.14 -9.02 -2.98
N ILE A 75 8.25 -8.96 -4.31
CA ILE A 75 7.93 -7.78 -5.11
C ILE A 75 6.43 -7.46 -5.07
N GLU A 76 5.58 -8.47 -5.24
CA GLU A 76 4.13 -8.31 -5.11
C GLU A 76 3.76 -7.83 -3.71
N LEU A 77 4.39 -8.36 -2.67
CA LEU A 77 4.20 -7.93 -1.28
C LEU A 77 4.60 -6.47 -1.07
N CYS A 78 5.77 -6.05 -1.57
CA CYS A 78 6.24 -4.66 -1.53
C CYS A 78 5.26 -3.72 -2.26
N ARG A 79 4.86 -4.07 -3.49
CA ARG A 79 3.90 -3.29 -4.28
C ARG A 79 2.53 -3.22 -3.62
N GLY A 80 2.04 -4.35 -3.11
CA GLY A 80 0.79 -4.46 -2.38
C GLY A 80 0.75 -3.55 -1.16
N TYR A 81 1.84 -3.50 -0.38
CA TYR A 81 1.97 -2.55 0.72
C TYR A 81 1.91 -1.09 0.24
N MET A 82 2.64 -0.73 -0.82
CA MET A 82 2.57 0.64 -1.35
C MET A 82 1.18 1.01 -1.88
N TYR A 83 0.50 0.08 -2.57
CA TYR A 83 -0.88 0.27 -3.02
C TYR A 83 -1.85 0.44 -1.85
N ALA A 84 -1.66 -0.31 -0.76
CA ALA A 84 -2.45 -0.17 0.46
C ALA A 84 -2.22 1.19 1.15
N LEU A 85 -1.00 1.73 1.10
CA LEU A 85 -0.70 3.05 1.66
C LEU A 85 -1.34 4.20 0.86
N ILE A 86 -1.32 4.13 -0.48
CA ILE A 86 -1.95 5.14 -1.34
C ILE A 86 -3.47 4.96 -1.51
N GLY A 87 -4.05 3.91 -0.92
CA GLY A 87 -5.48 3.63 -0.96
C GLY A 87 -5.98 2.93 -2.23
N SER A 88 -5.10 2.50 -3.13
CA SER A 88 -5.44 1.81 -4.38
C SER A 88 -5.76 0.32 -4.13
N LYS A 89 -6.84 0.03 -3.40
CA LYS A 89 -7.18 -1.35 -2.97
C LYS A 89 -7.32 -2.34 -4.13
N ASP A 90 -7.79 -1.90 -5.29
CA ASP A 90 -7.99 -2.77 -6.46
C ASP A 90 -6.67 -3.31 -7.01
N ARG A 91 -5.57 -2.57 -6.84
CA ARG A 91 -4.24 -2.94 -7.33
C ARG A 91 -3.45 -3.81 -6.36
N ILE A 92 -3.91 -3.95 -5.12
CA ILE A 92 -3.32 -4.90 -4.17
C ILE A 92 -3.42 -6.30 -4.80
N PRO A 93 -2.32 -7.08 -4.89
CA PRO A 93 -2.33 -8.44 -5.41
C PRO A 93 -3.42 -9.30 -4.75
N SER A 94 -4.10 -10.12 -5.55
CA SER A 94 -5.26 -10.91 -5.08
C SER A 94 -4.90 -11.85 -3.93
N TRP A 95 -3.71 -12.44 -3.95
CA TRP A 95 -3.25 -13.33 -2.89
C TRP A 95 -2.97 -12.62 -1.55
N LEU A 96 -2.98 -11.28 -1.51
CA LEU A 96 -2.84 -10.48 -0.29
C LEU A 96 -4.19 -10.01 0.28
N LYS A 97 -5.31 -10.49 -0.29
CA LYS A 97 -6.68 -10.09 0.06
C LYS A 97 -7.48 -11.20 0.76
N ASP A 98 -6.87 -12.35 1.01
CA ASP A 98 -7.52 -13.52 1.58
C ASP A 98 -6.51 -14.32 2.43
N ASP A 99 -6.92 -14.72 3.63
CA ASP A 99 -6.09 -15.38 4.62
C ASP A 99 -5.45 -16.68 4.09
N ARG A 100 -6.25 -17.53 3.44
CA ARG A 100 -5.79 -18.82 2.90
C ARG A 100 -4.77 -18.63 1.79
N THR A 101 -5.02 -17.67 0.90
CA THR A 101 -4.06 -17.37 -0.17
C THR A 101 -2.76 -16.77 0.37
N ILE A 102 -2.83 -15.97 1.44
CA ILE A 102 -1.64 -15.44 2.12
C ILE A 102 -0.81 -16.58 2.72
N GLU A 103 -1.44 -17.50 3.45
CA GLU A 103 -0.77 -18.65 4.06
C GLU A 103 -0.09 -19.53 3.01
N ASN A 104 -0.77 -19.79 1.88
CA ASN A 104 -0.24 -20.62 0.80
C ASN A 104 0.89 -19.96 -0.01
N ASN A 105 1.03 -18.63 0.05
CA ASN A 105 1.98 -17.88 -0.78
C ASN A 105 3.05 -17.12 0.04
N SER A 106 3.01 -17.21 1.36
CA SER A 106 3.98 -16.61 2.28
C SER A 106 4.80 -17.68 2.99
N ASN A 107 6.06 -17.37 3.29
CA ASN A 107 6.78 -18.12 4.30
C ASN A 107 6.53 -17.51 5.69
N PHE A 108 6.92 -18.23 6.74
CA PHE A 108 6.72 -17.80 8.13
C PHE A 108 7.31 -16.39 8.42
N ILE A 109 8.43 -16.05 7.79
CA ILE A 109 9.12 -14.77 7.96
C ILE A 109 8.31 -13.61 7.35
N THR A 110 7.72 -13.82 6.17
CA THR A 110 6.98 -12.77 5.44
C THR A 110 5.52 -12.66 5.87
N LEU A 111 4.97 -13.69 6.52
CA LEU A 111 3.55 -13.80 6.87
C LEU A 111 3.06 -12.61 7.71
N ALA A 112 3.82 -12.20 8.73
CA ALA A 112 3.44 -11.06 9.56
C ALA A 112 3.44 -9.72 8.82
N PHE A 113 4.22 -9.59 7.75
CA PHE A 113 4.21 -8.40 6.89
C PHE A 113 3.06 -8.45 5.87
N ALA A 114 2.75 -9.64 5.33
CA ALA A 114 1.57 -9.86 4.50
C ALA A 114 0.27 -9.51 5.27
N ASN A 115 0.20 -9.86 6.55
CA ASN A 115 -0.93 -9.48 7.43
C ASN A 115 -1.09 -7.96 7.61
N ILE A 116 0.00 -7.18 7.52
CA ILE A 116 -0.10 -5.70 7.51
C ILE A 116 -0.85 -5.25 6.26
N VAL A 117 -0.48 -5.79 5.09
CA VAL A 117 -1.13 -5.46 3.81
C VAL A 117 -2.59 -5.90 3.83
N TYR A 118 -2.87 -7.11 4.29
CA TYR A 118 -4.22 -7.66 4.34
C TYR A 118 -5.11 -6.89 5.32
N GLY A 119 -4.62 -6.59 6.52
CA GLY A 119 -5.36 -5.78 7.49
C GLY A 119 -5.68 -4.39 6.94
N ARG A 120 -4.73 -3.75 6.27
CA ARG A 120 -4.98 -2.46 5.60
C ARG A 120 -6.00 -2.60 4.46
N PHE A 121 -5.96 -3.67 3.68
CA PHE A 121 -6.96 -3.95 2.66
C PHE A 121 -8.36 -4.06 3.27
N LEU A 122 -8.54 -4.84 4.34
CA LEU A 122 -9.83 -4.99 5.01
C LEU A 122 -10.38 -3.64 5.49
N LEU A 123 -9.53 -2.73 5.98
CA LEU A 123 -9.94 -1.39 6.37
C LEU A 123 -10.38 -0.52 5.16
N LEU A 124 -9.63 -0.58 4.06
CA LEU A 124 -9.96 0.13 2.81
C LEU A 124 -11.23 -0.41 2.13
N ASP A 125 -11.51 -1.69 2.35
CA ASP A 125 -12.71 -2.36 1.86
C ASP A 125 -13.88 -2.33 2.87
N GLU A 126 -13.71 -1.61 3.98
CA GLU A 126 -14.71 -1.43 5.04
C GLU A 126 -15.19 -2.73 5.70
N GLN A 127 -14.39 -3.80 5.60
CA GLN A 127 -14.64 -5.10 6.23
C GLN A 127 -14.19 -5.10 7.70
N TYR A 128 -14.75 -4.21 8.52
CA TYR A 128 -14.30 -3.98 9.89
C TYR A 128 -14.51 -5.17 10.82
N HIS A 129 -15.65 -5.87 10.72
CA HIS A 129 -15.90 -7.09 11.50
C HIS A 129 -14.96 -8.23 11.11
N HIS A 130 -14.61 -8.32 9.82
CA HIS A 130 -13.64 -9.30 9.35
C HIS A 130 -12.24 -9.00 9.91
N MET A 131 -11.82 -7.73 9.89
CA MET A 131 -10.56 -7.30 10.52
C MET A 131 -10.52 -7.68 12.01
N GLN A 132 -11.62 -7.52 12.74
CA GLN A 132 -11.73 -7.93 14.14
C GLN A 132 -11.64 -9.46 14.33
N ALA A 133 -12.23 -10.24 13.42
CA ALA A 133 -12.22 -11.70 13.50
C ALA A 133 -10.81 -12.28 13.30
N VAL A 134 -10.04 -11.75 12.34
CA VAL A 134 -8.69 -12.26 12.02
C VAL A 134 -7.60 -11.71 12.94
N SER A 135 -7.89 -10.67 13.74
CA SER A 135 -6.85 -9.95 14.48
C SER A 135 -6.13 -10.80 15.53
N GLY A 136 -6.82 -11.79 16.12
CA GLY A 136 -6.20 -12.71 17.08
C GLY A 136 -5.08 -13.54 16.44
N GLN A 137 -5.31 -14.04 15.22
CA GLN A 137 -4.31 -14.77 14.45
C GLN A 137 -3.12 -13.87 14.08
N PHE A 138 -3.38 -12.62 13.69
CA PHE A 138 -2.31 -11.67 13.36
C PHE A 138 -1.39 -11.41 14.56
N ILE A 139 -1.97 -11.22 15.76
CA ILE A 139 -1.20 -11.04 17.00
C ILE A 139 -0.37 -12.30 17.27
N GLY A 140 -0.97 -13.49 17.21
CA GLY A 140 -0.26 -14.75 17.48
C GLY A 140 0.93 -14.96 16.54
N ILE A 141 0.79 -14.67 15.24
CA ILE A 141 1.88 -14.75 14.27
C ILE A 141 2.98 -13.71 14.59
N ALA A 142 2.59 -12.46 14.89
CA ALA A 142 3.55 -11.41 15.21
C ALA A 142 4.33 -11.71 16.52
N GLU A 143 3.68 -12.31 17.50
CA GLU A 143 4.30 -12.73 18.76
C GLU A 143 5.27 -13.90 18.57
N ALA A 144 4.85 -14.94 17.85
CA ALA A 144 5.69 -16.11 17.57
C ALA A 144 7.00 -15.74 16.86
N ALA A 145 6.97 -14.68 16.03
CA ALA A 145 8.14 -14.19 15.31
C ALA A 145 8.82 -12.97 15.97
N SER A 146 8.36 -12.52 17.14
CA SER A 146 8.87 -11.32 17.83
C SER A 146 8.86 -10.04 16.96
N TYR A 147 7.86 -9.91 16.08
CA TYR A 147 7.72 -8.79 15.15
C TYR A 147 6.86 -7.66 15.74
N THR A 148 7.48 -6.86 16.60
CA THR A 148 6.85 -5.72 17.29
C THR A 148 6.14 -4.77 16.33
N VAL A 149 6.72 -4.47 15.16
CA VAL A 149 6.13 -3.55 14.17
C VAL A 149 4.81 -4.10 13.61
N SER A 150 4.75 -5.39 13.24
CA SER A 150 3.50 -6.02 12.79
C SER A 150 2.43 -6.03 13.88
N LYS A 151 2.84 -6.25 15.14
CA LYS A 151 1.95 -6.16 16.30
C LYS A 151 1.39 -4.75 16.49
N ILE A 152 2.21 -3.70 16.32
CA ILE A 152 1.76 -2.30 16.36
C ILE A 152 0.71 -2.01 15.28
N TYR A 153 0.97 -2.38 14.01
CA TYR A 153 -0.02 -2.21 12.93
C TYR A 153 -1.32 -2.97 13.22
N THR A 154 -1.22 -4.19 13.75
CA THR A 154 -2.40 -4.99 14.08
C THR A 154 -3.26 -4.30 15.13
N TYR A 155 -2.68 -3.78 16.21
CA TYR A 155 -3.46 -3.02 17.20
C TYR A 155 -4.04 -1.71 16.66
N ILE A 156 -3.32 -1.02 15.78
CA ILE A 156 -3.86 0.14 15.05
C ILE A 156 -5.10 -0.26 14.24
N TYR A 157 -5.07 -1.38 13.54
CA TYR A 157 -6.21 -1.85 12.73
C TYR A 157 -7.38 -2.35 13.58
N ILE A 158 -7.10 -2.99 14.73
CA ILE A 158 -8.14 -3.33 15.72
C ILE A 158 -8.79 -2.05 16.25
N ALA A 159 -8.00 -1.02 16.58
CA ALA A 159 -8.53 0.24 17.09
C ALA A 159 -9.45 0.92 16.06
N ILE A 160 -8.99 1.03 14.81
CA ILE A 160 -9.78 1.62 13.71
C ILE A 160 -11.06 0.83 13.48
N SER A 161 -11.00 -0.50 13.40
CA SER A 161 -12.19 -1.33 13.16
C SER A 161 -13.20 -1.28 14.31
N ASN A 162 -12.75 -1.24 15.57
CA ASN A 162 -13.64 -1.05 16.74
C ASN A 162 -14.29 0.34 16.71
N PHE A 163 -13.55 1.39 16.38
CA PHE A 163 -14.11 2.73 16.25
C PHE A 163 -15.19 2.79 15.16
N LYS A 164 -14.89 2.23 13.98
CA LYS A 164 -15.80 2.19 12.83
C LYS A 164 -17.06 1.35 13.06
N THR A 165 -17.04 0.44 14.03
CA THR A 165 -18.19 -0.39 14.44
C THR A 165 -18.88 0.14 15.70
N GLY A 166 -18.52 1.34 16.16
CA GLY A 166 -19.17 2.03 17.29
C GLY A 166 -18.65 1.65 18.68
N ASN A 167 -17.61 0.81 18.78
CA ASN A 167 -17.02 0.43 20.06
C ASN A 167 -15.83 1.33 20.41
N GLU A 168 -16.13 2.58 20.79
CA GLU A 168 -15.12 3.60 21.10
C GLU A 168 -14.20 3.21 22.28
N GLN A 169 -14.75 2.54 23.30
CA GLN A 169 -13.98 2.09 24.46
C GLN A 169 -12.87 1.09 24.05
N LYS A 170 -13.22 0.09 23.23
CA LYS A 170 -12.21 -0.85 22.70
C LYS A 170 -11.25 -0.14 21.76
N ALA A 171 -11.72 0.81 20.95
CA ALA A 171 -10.86 1.57 20.05
C ALA A 171 -9.75 2.31 20.82
N VAL A 172 -10.12 3.04 21.86
CA VAL A 172 -9.18 3.75 22.75
C VAL A 172 -8.23 2.76 23.43
N TYR A 173 -8.75 1.66 23.97
CA TYR A 173 -7.95 0.63 24.64
C TYR A 173 -6.85 0.06 23.72
N PHE A 174 -7.22 -0.38 22.51
CA PHE A 174 -6.24 -0.97 21.59
C PHE A 174 -5.28 0.07 21.01
N LEU A 175 -5.71 1.33 20.83
CA LEU A 175 -4.79 2.39 20.43
C LEU A 175 -3.77 2.71 21.54
N ASP A 176 -4.18 2.70 22.82
CA ASP A 176 -3.23 2.89 23.93
C ASP A 176 -2.19 1.77 24.01
N ILE A 177 -2.58 0.51 23.74
CA ILE A 177 -1.63 -0.61 23.63
C ILE A 177 -0.61 -0.33 22.52
N ALA A 178 -1.07 0.06 21.32
CA ALA A 178 -0.17 0.37 20.22
C ALA A 178 0.81 1.50 20.59
N VAL A 179 0.33 2.57 21.23
CA VAL A 179 1.17 3.68 21.72
C VAL A 179 2.17 3.18 22.77
N GLY A 180 1.74 2.35 23.71
CA GLY A 180 2.58 1.75 24.74
C GLY A 180 3.75 0.93 24.17
N LEU A 181 3.52 0.20 23.08
CA LEU A 181 4.56 -0.58 22.39
C LEU A 181 5.55 0.28 21.57
N SER A 182 5.27 1.56 21.38
CA SER A 182 5.94 2.39 20.37
C SER A 182 6.69 3.59 20.93
N TYR A 183 6.22 4.16 22.04
CA TYR A 183 6.65 5.49 22.48
C TYR A 183 8.11 5.53 22.96
N SER A 184 8.61 4.47 23.63
CA SER A 184 9.99 4.38 24.12
C SER A 184 11.01 4.36 22.98
N ASP A 185 10.70 3.62 21.91
CA ASP A 185 11.54 3.48 20.73
C ASP A 185 11.27 4.52 19.64
N MET A 186 10.32 5.43 19.89
CA MET A 186 9.85 6.45 18.96
C MET A 186 9.33 5.89 17.63
N ILE A 187 8.75 4.68 17.61
CA ILE A 187 8.20 4.06 16.39
C ILE A 187 6.91 4.80 15.98
N CYS A 188 7.03 5.86 15.19
CA CYS A 188 5.92 6.75 14.86
C CYS A 188 5.25 6.45 13.51
N MET A 189 5.96 5.86 12.56
CA MET A 189 5.44 5.71 11.19
C MET A 189 4.15 4.89 11.07
N PRO A 190 3.93 3.79 11.82
CA PRO A 190 2.64 3.09 11.79
C PRO A 190 1.46 4.01 12.10
N PHE A 191 1.63 4.98 12.99
CA PHE A 191 0.60 5.96 13.32
C PHE A 191 0.47 7.04 12.25
N VAL A 192 1.60 7.55 11.74
CA VAL A 192 1.60 8.58 10.68
C VAL A 192 0.90 8.08 9.41
N GLU A 193 1.15 6.82 9.03
CA GLU A 193 0.56 6.16 7.84
C GLU A 193 -0.95 5.86 7.98
N ASN A 194 -1.47 5.89 9.21
CA ASN A 194 -2.86 5.59 9.54
C ASN A 194 -3.59 6.78 10.19
N TYR A 195 -2.95 7.94 10.27
CA TYR A 195 -3.37 9.01 11.18
C TYR A 195 -4.77 9.54 10.85
N SER A 196 -5.13 9.68 9.57
CA SER A 196 -6.47 10.13 9.16
C SER A 196 -7.60 9.27 9.74
N MET A 197 -7.39 7.97 9.90
CA MET A 197 -8.34 7.06 10.52
C MET A 197 -8.23 7.04 12.05
N LEU A 198 -7.07 7.39 12.60
CA LEU A 198 -6.79 7.42 14.03
C LEU A 198 -7.12 8.75 14.70
N GLU A 199 -7.20 9.85 13.95
CA GLU A 199 -7.38 11.20 14.48
C GLU A 199 -8.61 11.32 15.41
N PRO A 200 -9.79 10.78 15.07
CA PRO A 200 -10.93 10.80 15.97
C PRO A 200 -10.66 10.08 17.30
N ILE A 201 -9.98 8.94 17.25
CA ILE A 201 -9.63 8.14 18.44
C ILE A 201 -8.60 8.89 19.30
N PHE A 202 -7.58 9.49 18.67
CA PHE A 202 -6.60 10.33 19.36
C PHE A 202 -7.23 11.52 20.09
N ASN A 203 -8.31 12.08 19.55
CA ASN A 203 -9.01 13.21 20.18
C ASN A 203 -9.84 12.78 21.41
N MET A 204 -10.20 11.50 21.52
CA MET A 204 -10.86 10.92 22.69
C MET A 204 -9.89 10.53 23.82
N MET A 205 -8.59 10.53 23.55
CA MET A 205 -7.58 10.02 24.47
C MET A 205 -6.87 11.13 25.26
N HIS A 206 -6.60 10.84 26.53
CA HIS A 206 -5.71 11.62 27.37
C HIS A 206 -4.38 10.89 27.53
N PHE A 207 -3.29 11.54 27.12
CA PHE A 207 -1.94 10.96 27.19
C PHE A 207 -1.18 11.49 28.39
N SER A 208 -0.36 10.63 29.01
CA SER A 208 0.58 11.05 30.05
C SER A 208 1.62 12.04 29.50
N SER A 209 2.27 12.77 30.40
CA SER A 209 3.38 13.68 30.07
C SER A 209 4.51 12.95 29.33
N GLU A 210 4.79 11.70 29.69
CA GLU A 210 5.79 10.84 29.07
C GLU A 210 5.46 10.49 27.61
N LYS A 211 4.19 10.17 27.31
CA LYS A 211 3.74 9.83 25.94
C LYS A 211 3.54 11.09 25.06
N THR A 212 3.41 12.28 25.67
CA THR A 212 3.06 13.52 24.97
C THR A 212 4.05 13.90 23.83
N PRO A 213 5.38 13.85 24.01
CA PRO A 213 6.34 14.14 22.93
C PRO A 213 6.16 13.22 21.71
N PHE A 214 5.92 11.93 21.94
CA PHE A 214 5.67 10.95 20.90
C PHE A 214 4.41 11.30 20.09
N ILE A 215 3.30 11.60 20.77
CA ILE A 215 2.05 11.99 20.11
C ILE A 215 2.21 13.30 19.33
N LYS A 216 2.89 14.31 19.90
CA LYS A 216 3.19 15.57 19.20
C LYS A 216 4.02 15.33 17.93
N ASN A 217 4.98 14.40 17.97
CA ASN A 217 5.78 14.04 16.81
C ASN A 217 4.93 13.41 15.69
N ILE A 218 4.06 12.44 16.03
CA ILE A 218 3.12 11.85 15.07
C ILE A 218 2.29 12.93 14.38
N LYS A 219 1.65 13.82 15.17
CA LYS A 219 0.82 14.90 14.63
C LYS A 219 1.63 15.84 13.73
N LYS A 220 2.85 16.20 14.12
CA LYS A 220 3.75 17.06 13.33
C LYS A 220 4.06 16.42 11.98
N MET A 221 4.43 15.15 11.96
CA MET A 221 4.80 14.42 10.75
C MET A 221 3.60 14.22 9.80
N ASN A 222 2.42 13.95 10.35
CA ASN A 222 1.24 13.70 9.52
C ASN A 222 0.77 14.95 8.74
N ARG A 223 1.00 16.18 9.23
CA ARG A 223 0.55 17.44 8.60
C ARG A 223 0.75 17.50 7.07
N ASN A 224 1.87 16.97 6.60
CA ASN A 224 2.19 16.93 5.17
C ASN A 224 1.99 15.53 4.56
N TYR A 225 2.12 14.47 5.35
CA TYR A 225 2.04 13.08 4.87
C TYR A 225 0.74 12.80 4.11
N ASP A 226 -0.42 13.13 4.69
CA ASP A 226 -1.72 12.88 4.06
C ASP A 226 -1.90 13.62 2.73
N ARG A 227 -1.34 14.84 2.63
CA ARG A 227 -1.34 15.61 1.38
C ARG A 227 -0.46 14.93 0.34
N SER A 228 0.74 14.51 0.73
CA SER A 228 1.68 13.78 -0.13
C SER A 228 1.06 12.49 -0.67
N VAL A 229 0.43 11.69 0.20
CA VAL A 229 -0.27 10.46 -0.18
C VAL A 229 -1.37 10.74 -1.21
N ARG A 230 -2.25 11.72 -0.96
CA ARG A 230 -3.32 12.07 -1.91
C ARG A 230 -2.77 12.55 -3.26
N ALA A 231 -1.73 13.37 -3.25
CA ALA A 231 -1.10 13.86 -4.49
C ALA A 231 -0.46 12.71 -5.28
N ILE A 232 0.25 11.81 -4.61
CA ILE A 232 0.86 10.64 -5.23
C ILE A 232 -0.18 9.67 -5.73
N ALA A 233 -1.23 9.36 -4.96
CA ALA A 233 -2.30 8.47 -5.40
C ALA A 233 -2.91 8.97 -6.72
N LYS A 234 -3.25 10.27 -6.79
CA LYS A 234 -3.76 10.90 -8.00
C LYS A 234 -2.79 10.82 -9.17
N SER A 235 -1.54 11.24 -8.99
CA SER A 235 -0.52 11.23 -10.04
C SER A 235 -0.18 9.82 -10.51
N TYR A 236 -0.14 8.85 -9.59
CA TYR A 236 0.11 7.46 -9.90
C TYR A 236 -1.04 6.85 -10.68
N ASP A 237 -2.30 7.14 -10.31
CA ASP A 237 -3.47 6.71 -11.09
C ASP A 237 -3.47 7.29 -12.50
N GLU A 238 -3.14 8.57 -12.66
CA GLU A 238 -3.02 9.23 -13.96
C GLU A 238 -1.90 8.62 -14.82
N SER A 239 -0.71 8.40 -14.26
CA SER A 239 0.44 7.85 -15.01
C SER A 239 0.29 6.37 -15.36
N SER A 240 -0.22 5.56 -14.43
CA SER A 240 -0.38 4.11 -14.61
C SER A 240 -1.57 3.71 -15.49
N ASN A 241 -2.57 4.58 -15.65
CA ASN A 241 -3.61 4.41 -16.66
C ASN A 241 -3.25 5.10 -17.98
N TYR A 242 -1.99 5.48 -18.22
CA TYR A 242 -1.55 6.15 -19.45
C TYR A 242 -2.35 7.45 -19.74
N GLY A 243 -2.78 8.16 -18.70
CA GLY A 243 -3.62 9.36 -18.79
C GLY A 243 -5.13 9.09 -18.99
N LEU A 244 -5.55 7.82 -18.99
CA LEU A 244 -6.95 7.42 -19.06
C LEU A 244 -7.64 7.59 -17.70
N THR A 245 -8.87 8.10 -17.72
CA THR A 245 -9.80 8.06 -16.59
C THR A 245 -10.27 6.62 -16.33
N ALA A 246 -10.86 6.35 -15.17
CA ALA A 246 -11.37 5.02 -14.83
C ALA A 246 -12.31 4.46 -15.92
N ARG A 247 -13.29 5.24 -16.38
CA ARG A 247 -14.23 4.83 -17.45
C ARG A 247 -13.56 4.60 -18.80
N GLU A 248 -12.54 5.40 -19.13
CA GLU A 248 -11.76 5.19 -20.36
C GLU A 248 -10.90 3.92 -20.25
N SER A 249 -10.32 3.65 -19.09
CA SER A 249 -9.54 2.45 -18.79
C SER A 249 -10.40 1.18 -18.86
N ASP A 250 -11.62 1.19 -18.32
CA ASP A 250 -12.55 0.06 -18.39
C ASP A 250 -12.91 -0.29 -19.83
N VAL A 251 -13.26 0.72 -20.63
CA VAL A 251 -13.53 0.55 -22.07
C VAL A 251 -12.28 0.02 -22.79
N ALA A 252 -11.10 0.57 -22.51
CA ALA A 252 -9.85 0.17 -23.14
C ALA A 252 -9.45 -1.29 -22.81
N LYS A 253 -9.60 -1.73 -21.55
CA LYS A 253 -9.31 -3.10 -21.11
C LYS A 253 -10.23 -4.12 -21.75
N LEU A 254 -11.54 -3.83 -21.81
CA LEU A 254 -12.49 -4.73 -22.49
C LEU A 254 -12.23 -4.76 -24.00
N ALA A 255 -11.84 -3.62 -24.57
CA ALA A 255 -11.47 -3.54 -25.98
C ALA A 255 -10.18 -4.30 -26.31
N ALA A 256 -9.17 -4.28 -25.43
CA ALA A 256 -7.94 -5.06 -25.54
C ALA A 256 -8.22 -6.58 -25.50
N ARG A 257 -9.22 -7.01 -24.73
CA ARG A 257 -9.74 -8.38 -24.73
C ARG A 257 -10.58 -8.75 -25.96
N ARG A 258 -10.57 -7.91 -27.00
CA ARG A 258 -11.24 -8.10 -28.30
C ARG A 258 -12.77 -8.14 -28.25
N LEU A 259 -13.42 -7.70 -27.17
CA LEU A 259 -14.87 -7.50 -27.16
C LEU A 259 -15.24 -6.41 -28.18
N SER A 260 -16.40 -6.52 -28.81
CA SER A 260 -16.98 -5.50 -29.70
C SER A 260 -17.53 -4.30 -28.93
N ASN A 261 -17.77 -3.17 -29.60
CA ASN A 261 -18.34 -1.99 -28.92
C ASN A 261 -19.74 -2.27 -28.34
N LYS A 262 -20.50 -3.18 -28.95
CA LYS A 262 -21.81 -3.61 -28.45
C LYS A 262 -21.66 -4.44 -27.18
N GLU A 263 -20.77 -5.44 -27.17
CA GLU A 263 -20.52 -6.24 -25.97
C GLU A 263 -19.96 -5.39 -24.82
N ILE A 264 -19.09 -4.41 -25.10
CA ILE A 264 -18.61 -3.47 -24.09
C ILE A 264 -19.75 -2.61 -23.54
N ALA A 265 -20.64 -2.14 -24.41
CA ALA A 265 -21.81 -1.37 -24.02
C ALA A 265 -22.73 -2.17 -23.10
N ASP A 266 -22.94 -3.45 -23.43
CA ASP A 266 -23.74 -4.39 -22.62
C ASP A 266 -23.06 -4.66 -21.26
N VAL A 267 -21.75 -4.95 -21.24
CA VAL A 267 -20.97 -5.21 -20.01
C VAL A 267 -20.95 -4.00 -19.08
N LEU A 268 -20.77 -2.80 -19.63
CA LEU A 268 -20.68 -1.56 -18.84
C LEU A 268 -22.04 -0.89 -18.61
N CYS A 269 -23.13 -1.45 -19.15
CA CYS A 269 -24.47 -0.87 -19.09
C CYS A 269 -24.53 0.59 -19.59
N ILE A 270 -23.90 0.88 -20.73
CA ILE A 270 -23.89 2.21 -21.38
C ILE A 270 -24.28 2.11 -22.85
N ALA A 271 -24.54 3.24 -23.51
CA ALA A 271 -24.82 3.24 -24.94
C ALA A 271 -23.58 2.90 -25.79
N GLU A 272 -23.76 2.15 -26.89
CA GLU A 272 -22.69 1.84 -27.85
C GLU A 272 -22.05 3.11 -28.44
N SER A 273 -22.84 4.18 -28.61
CA SER A 273 -22.35 5.50 -29.02
C SER A 273 -21.36 6.08 -28.03
N THR A 274 -21.61 5.92 -26.72
CA THR A 274 -20.69 6.33 -25.65
C THR A 274 -19.39 5.55 -25.73
N VAL A 275 -19.44 4.23 -25.95
CA VAL A 275 -18.23 3.40 -26.16
C VAL A 275 -17.41 3.92 -27.34
N LYS A 276 -18.06 4.23 -28.48
CA LYS A 276 -17.38 4.78 -29.67
C LYS A 276 -16.69 6.11 -29.36
N SER A 277 -17.34 7.02 -28.64
CA SER A 277 -16.71 8.30 -28.25
C SER A 277 -15.55 8.11 -27.26
N THR A 278 -15.70 7.21 -26.29
CA THR A 278 -14.65 6.90 -25.31
C THR A 278 -13.44 6.27 -26.00
N MET A 279 -13.64 5.35 -26.96
CA MET A 279 -12.55 4.76 -27.74
C MET A 279 -11.73 5.80 -28.50
N LYS A 280 -12.36 6.86 -29.04
CA LYS A 280 -11.63 7.97 -29.69
C LYS A 280 -10.76 8.75 -28.69
N LEU A 281 -11.27 8.99 -27.48
CA LEU A 281 -10.51 9.65 -26.41
C LEU A 281 -9.33 8.79 -25.98
N VAL A 282 -9.55 7.48 -25.81
CA VAL A 282 -8.52 6.49 -25.47
C VAL A 282 -7.41 6.49 -26.51
N PHE A 283 -7.74 6.34 -27.80
CA PHE A 283 -6.74 6.32 -28.87
C PHE A 283 -5.91 7.60 -28.91
N ARG A 284 -6.57 8.76 -28.76
CA ARG A 284 -5.89 10.06 -28.71
C ARG A 284 -4.93 10.16 -27.51
N LYS A 285 -5.36 9.70 -26.32
CA LYS A 285 -4.54 9.77 -25.10
C LYS A 285 -3.36 8.80 -25.14
N LEU A 286 -3.55 7.61 -25.71
CA LEU A 286 -2.51 6.59 -25.83
C LEU A 286 -1.58 6.81 -27.04
N GLY A 287 -1.96 7.68 -27.98
CA GLY A 287 -1.20 7.92 -29.21
C GLY A 287 -1.24 6.74 -30.19
N ILE A 288 -2.28 5.91 -30.14
CA ILE A 288 -2.46 4.73 -31.00
C ILE A 288 -3.54 4.98 -32.05
N ASN A 289 -3.48 4.24 -33.16
CA ASN A 289 -4.43 4.39 -34.26
C ASN A 289 -5.30 3.15 -34.49
N ALA A 290 -4.91 1.99 -33.94
CA ALA A 290 -5.66 0.75 -34.08
C ALA A 290 -6.02 0.11 -32.74
N ARG A 291 -7.20 -0.51 -32.68
CA ARG A 291 -7.70 -1.25 -31.51
C ARG A 291 -6.73 -2.36 -31.07
N ALA A 292 -6.10 -3.03 -32.03
CA ALA A 292 -5.13 -4.10 -31.75
C ALA A 292 -3.91 -3.60 -30.97
N GLU A 293 -3.58 -2.31 -31.05
CA GLU A 293 -2.45 -1.74 -30.30
C GLU A 293 -2.73 -1.61 -28.81
N LEU A 294 -3.99 -1.71 -28.38
CA LEU A 294 -4.36 -1.72 -26.96
C LEU A 294 -3.77 -2.92 -26.20
N GLU A 295 -3.48 -4.05 -26.88
CA GLU A 295 -2.81 -5.22 -26.29
C GLU A 295 -1.40 -4.88 -25.77
N LYS A 296 -0.78 -3.78 -26.23
CA LYS A 296 0.52 -3.32 -25.71
C LYS A 296 0.42 -2.62 -24.35
N TYR A 297 -0.79 -2.26 -23.93
CA TYR A 297 -1.07 -1.46 -22.74
C TYR A 297 -1.85 -2.24 -21.66
N PHE A 298 -2.59 -3.30 -22.02
CA PHE A 298 -3.51 -4.04 -21.14
C PHE A 298 -3.51 -5.55 -21.37
#